data_AF-A0A804N3I4-F1
#
_entry.id   AF-A0A804N3I4-F1
#
_cell.length_a   1.000
_cell.length_b   1.000
_cell.length_c   1.000
_cell.angle_alpha   90.00
_cell.angle_beta   90.00
_cell.angle_gamma   90.00
#
_symmetry.space_group_name_H-M   'P 1'
#
loop_
_entity.id
_entity.type
_entity.pdbx_description
1 polymer ?
#
loop_
_entity_poly.entity_id
_entity_poly.type
_entity_poly.pdbx_seq_one_letter_code
_entity_poly.pdbx_strand_id
1 'polypeptide(L)'
;RSPTAADQQPSPVSPETSNSSIFSKQKDVDDAIKDSEKLSTHTIRIEDEKSDLLGSEIYSGKLTLDNKTKSSSNEQSRSGSSSNCFDARLSTEALIWGSNILKLEDIVSVSYNSGLRYFTVHACPLEKISSGLSCFMKPRRTQTDLKFVSSSPHEAFRWVNSFADQQSGTHI
;
A
#
# COMPACT_ATOMS: atom_id res chain seq x y z
N ARG A 1 19.11 -40.49 -28.86
CA ARG A 1 18.09 -41.19 -28.04
C ARG A 1 16.98 -40.20 -27.76
N SER A 2 15.76 -40.58 -28.10
CA SER A 2 14.57 -39.77 -28.39
C SER A 2 13.98 -38.97 -27.21
N PRO A 3 13.19 -37.91 -27.50
CA PRO A 3 12.27 -37.21 -26.59
C PRO A 3 10.80 -37.69 -26.76
N THR A 4 9.97 -37.55 -25.72
CA THR A 4 8.48 -37.74 -25.74
C THR A 4 7.91 -36.90 -24.57
N ALA A 5 7.14 -35.81 -24.71
CA ALA A 5 5.81 -35.55 -25.29
C ALA A 5 4.61 -36.05 -24.43
N ALA A 6 3.84 -35.11 -23.86
CA ALA A 6 2.42 -35.16 -23.44
C ALA A 6 2.12 -33.81 -22.73
N ASP A 7 1.37 -32.82 -23.24
CA ASP A 7 0.01 -32.73 -23.78
C ASP A 7 -1.09 -32.64 -22.70
N GLN A 8 -2.10 -31.79 -22.99
CA GLN A 8 -3.44 -31.62 -22.40
C GLN A 8 -3.57 -30.82 -21.09
N GLN A 9 -4.55 -29.93 -20.83
CA GLN A 9 -5.51 -29.06 -21.55
C GLN A 9 -6.18 -28.21 -20.42
N PRO A 10 -6.71 -26.98 -20.65
CA PRO A 10 -7.27 -26.13 -19.59
C PRO A 10 -8.76 -26.41 -19.32
N SER A 11 -9.26 -26.01 -18.14
CA SER A 11 -10.69 -25.96 -17.81
C SER A 11 -11.03 -24.68 -17.03
N PRO A 12 -11.99 -23.86 -17.49
CA PRO A 12 -12.76 -22.98 -16.63
C PRO A 12 -14.25 -23.32 -16.70
N VAL A 13 -14.95 -23.25 -15.54
CA VAL A 13 -16.37 -22.83 -15.37
C VAL A 13 -16.92 -23.39 -14.05
N SER A 14 -17.50 -22.50 -13.23
CA SER A 14 -18.78 -22.68 -12.52
C SER A 14 -19.25 -21.31 -12.00
N PRO A 15 -20.46 -20.84 -12.36
CA PRO A 15 -21.23 -19.93 -11.53
C PRO A 15 -22.46 -20.67 -10.96
N GLU A 16 -22.69 -20.59 -9.66
CA GLU A 16 -23.88 -21.11 -8.99
C GLU A 16 -24.58 -20.05 -8.15
N THR A 17 -25.90 -20.25 -8.05
CA THR A 17 -27.03 -19.33 -7.88
C THR A 17 -27.58 -19.21 -6.45
N SER A 18 -28.26 -18.09 -6.12
CA SER A 18 -29.50 -18.02 -5.28
C SER A 18 -29.94 -16.55 -5.06
N ASN A 19 -31.03 -16.06 -5.68
CA ASN A 19 -32.42 -15.89 -5.17
C ASN A 19 -32.52 -15.10 -3.82
N SER A 20 -33.36 -14.08 -3.63
CA SER A 20 -34.81 -13.99 -3.86
C SER A 20 -35.29 -12.52 -3.96
N SER A 21 -36.35 -12.32 -4.74
CA SER A 21 -37.07 -11.06 -4.94
C SER A 21 -38.30 -11.01 -4.03
N ILE A 22 -38.61 -9.87 -3.40
CA ILE A 22 -40.01 -9.53 -3.04
C ILE A 22 -40.24 -8.05 -3.35
N PHE A 23 -41.13 -7.82 -4.31
CA PHE A 23 -41.73 -6.56 -4.71
C PHE A 23 -43.16 -6.59 -4.14
N SER A 24 -43.61 -5.54 -3.42
CA SER A 24 -45.04 -5.34 -3.20
C SER A 24 -45.35 -3.86 -2.99
N LYS A 25 -46.09 -3.31 -3.97
CA LYS A 25 -46.80 -2.03 -3.92
C LYS A 25 -48.05 -2.20 -3.05
N GLN A 26 -48.38 -1.22 -2.21
CA GLN A 26 -49.76 -0.71 -2.15
C GLN A 26 -49.78 0.71 -1.59
N LYS A 27 -50.68 1.52 -2.15
CA LYS A 27 -50.87 2.97 -2.01
C LYS A 27 -52.22 3.20 -1.32
N ASP A 28 -52.33 4.37 -0.68
CA ASP A 28 -53.52 5.02 -0.12
C ASP A 28 -53.97 4.56 1.29
N VAL A 29 -53.81 5.44 2.29
CA VAL A 29 -54.90 6.11 3.04
C VAL A 29 -54.28 7.28 3.84
N ASP A 30 -54.91 8.43 3.67
CA ASP A 30 -54.74 9.72 4.33
C ASP A 30 -55.08 9.63 5.84
N ASP A 31 -54.18 10.04 6.74
CA ASP A 31 -54.55 10.79 7.94
C ASP A 31 -53.32 11.48 8.56
N ALA A 32 -53.58 12.63 9.16
CA ALA A 32 -52.66 13.68 9.50
C ALA A 32 -51.79 13.41 10.75
N ILE A 33 -50.74 14.25 10.87
CA ILE A 33 -50.18 14.86 12.11
C ILE A 33 -48.67 14.62 12.31
N LYS A 34 -47.95 15.73 12.08
CA LYS A 34 -46.74 16.24 12.75
C LYS A 34 -45.39 15.53 12.61
N ASP A 35 -44.42 16.41 12.34
CA ASP A 35 -42.99 16.34 12.66
C ASP A 35 -42.21 15.11 12.21
N SER A 36 -41.35 15.31 11.21
CA SER A 36 -39.90 15.19 11.44
C SER A 36 -39.13 15.22 10.10
N GLU A 37 -38.21 16.18 10.05
CA GLU A 37 -36.87 16.11 9.45
C GLU A 37 -36.70 15.50 8.05
N LYS A 38 -36.48 16.43 7.12
CA LYS A 38 -36.00 16.21 5.75
C LYS A 38 -34.54 15.73 5.76
N LEU A 39 -34.28 14.48 6.10
CA LEU A 39 -32.96 13.84 5.94
C LEU A 39 -32.75 13.38 4.49
N SER A 40 -32.12 14.27 3.72
CA SER A 40 -31.61 14.03 2.37
C SER A 40 -30.60 12.87 2.38
N THR A 41 -30.98 11.74 1.79
CA THR A 41 -30.12 10.56 1.63
C THR A 41 -29.12 10.82 0.49
N HIS A 42 -27.92 11.28 0.83
CA HIS A 42 -26.77 11.29 -0.09
C HIS A 42 -26.25 9.85 -0.24
N THR A 43 -26.77 9.11 -1.21
CA THR A 43 -26.20 7.82 -1.61
C THR A 43 -24.94 8.07 -2.44
N ILE A 44 -23.76 7.96 -1.81
CA ILE A 44 -22.47 7.99 -2.52
C ILE A 44 -22.31 6.63 -3.21
N ARG A 45 -22.55 6.59 -4.52
CA ARG A 45 -22.10 5.46 -5.37
C ARG A 45 -20.58 5.56 -5.47
N ILE A 46 -19.87 4.65 -4.81
CA ILE A 46 -18.45 4.44 -5.06
C ILE A 46 -18.37 3.57 -6.31
N GLU A 47 -18.10 4.20 -7.45
CA GLU A 47 -17.76 3.52 -8.68
C GLU A 47 -16.32 3.01 -8.54
N ASP A 48 -16.15 1.68 -8.62
CA ASP A 48 -14.87 0.96 -8.55
C ASP A 48 -14.07 1.20 -9.84
N GLU A 49 -13.66 2.46 -10.05
CA GLU A 49 -12.68 2.79 -11.08
C GLU A 49 -11.31 2.37 -10.53
N LYS A 50 -10.49 1.71 -11.35
CA LYS A 50 -9.09 1.36 -11.08
C LYS A 50 -8.22 2.61 -10.88
N SER A 51 -8.52 3.37 -9.84
CA SER A 51 -7.75 4.51 -9.40
C SER A 51 -6.44 3.94 -8.90
N ASP A 52 -5.37 4.09 -9.69
CA ASP A 52 -4.02 3.85 -9.22
C ASP A 52 -3.70 5.00 -8.24
N LEU A 53 -4.19 4.87 -7.01
CA LEU A 53 -4.04 5.84 -5.90
C LEU A 53 -2.58 6.01 -5.46
N LEU A 54 -1.66 5.33 -6.14
CA LEU A 54 -0.23 5.38 -5.90
C LEU A 54 0.52 5.92 -7.14
N GLY A 55 -0.19 6.30 -8.21
CA GLY A 55 0.37 6.82 -9.44
C GLY A 55 1.20 5.80 -10.24
N SER A 56 1.89 6.28 -11.28
CA SER A 56 2.57 5.40 -12.25
C SER A 56 3.84 4.76 -11.67
N GLU A 57 4.11 3.51 -12.01
CA GLU A 57 5.37 2.84 -11.66
C GLU A 57 6.57 3.47 -12.39
N ILE A 58 7.63 3.78 -11.64
CA ILE A 58 8.89 4.32 -12.14
C ILE A 58 9.95 3.22 -12.21
N TYR A 59 10.02 2.41 -11.16
CA TYR A 59 11.03 1.37 -11.04
C TYR A 59 10.53 0.25 -10.14
N SER A 60 10.84 -0.99 -10.51
CA SER A 60 10.49 -2.17 -9.72
C SER A 60 11.67 -3.13 -9.62
N GLY A 61 11.69 -3.91 -8.55
CA GLY A 61 12.76 -4.85 -8.28
C GLY A 61 12.64 -5.50 -6.92
N LYS A 62 13.64 -6.30 -6.55
CA LYS A 62 13.64 -7.01 -5.28
C LYS A 62 14.42 -6.25 -4.22
N LEU A 63 13.82 -6.11 -3.04
CA LEU A 63 14.44 -5.49 -1.87
C LEU A 63 14.25 -6.35 -0.64
N THR A 64 15.24 -6.32 0.24
CA THR A 64 15.17 -6.94 1.57
C THR A 64 15.27 -5.84 2.61
N LEU A 65 14.39 -5.83 3.61
CA LEU A 65 14.45 -4.86 4.69
C LEU A 65 15.37 -5.35 5.83
N ASP A 66 16.40 -4.58 6.17
CA ASP A 66 17.33 -4.85 7.28
C ASP A 66 16.71 -4.36 8.59
N ASN A 67 16.00 -5.24 9.30
CA ASN A 67 15.24 -4.92 10.51
C ASN A 67 16.09 -4.70 11.79
N LYS A 68 17.40 -4.49 11.66
CA LYS A 68 18.32 -4.43 12.83
C LYS A 68 18.07 -3.25 13.76
N THR A 69 17.26 -2.26 13.39
CA THR A 69 17.11 -1.00 14.14
C THR A 69 15.85 -0.88 15.01
N LYS A 70 14.95 -1.88 15.07
CA LYS A 70 13.65 -1.75 15.78
C LYS A 70 13.52 -2.51 17.11
N SER A 71 14.60 -3.04 17.67
CA SER A 71 14.54 -3.75 18.97
C SER A 71 14.75 -2.80 20.16
N SER A 72 13.74 -2.00 20.49
CA SER A 72 13.58 -1.41 21.82
C SER A 72 12.11 -1.41 22.25
N SER A 73 11.52 -2.60 22.30
CA SER A 73 10.32 -2.89 23.10
C SER A 73 10.27 -4.40 23.31
N ASN A 74 9.96 -4.81 24.53
CA ASN A 74 10.08 -6.15 25.07
C ASN A 74 9.35 -7.23 24.24
N GLU A 75 9.79 -8.47 24.47
CA GLU A 75 9.06 -9.74 24.31
C GLU A 75 9.21 -10.48 22.96
N GLN A 76 10.16 -11.42 22.98
CA GLN A 76 9.99 -12.78 22.48
C GLN A 76 9.45 -12.94 21.06
N SER A 77 10.33 -12.79 20.07
CA SER A 77 10.18 -13.47 18.78
C SER A 77 11.56 -13.91 18.28
N ARG A 78 12.06 -14.97 18.91
CA ARG A 78 13.14 -15.82 18.37
C ARG A 78 12.54 -16.68 17.25
N SER A 79 12.22 -16.06 16.12
CA SER A 79 11.94 -16.77 14.87
C SER A 79 13.03 -16.40 13.88
N GLY A 80 13.62 -17.41 13.24
CA GLY A 80 14.83 -17.30 12.43
C GLY A 80 14.76 -16.17 11.42
N SER A 81 15.87 -15.44 11.27
CA SER A 81 16.06 -14.33 10.36
C SER A 81 16.00 -14.81 8.90
N SER A 82 14.81 -15.13 8.40
CA SER A 82 14.58 -15.13 6.95
C SER A 82 14.55 -13.66 6.56
N SER A 83 15.64 -13.20 5.94
CA SER A 83 15.66 -11.94 5.25
C SER A 83 14.59 -11.99 4.16
N ASN A 84 13.39 -11.49 4.46
CA ASN A 84 12.28 -11.56 3.54
C ASN A 84 12.59 -10.64 2.36
N CYS A 85 12.79 -11.26 1.20
CA CYS A 85 12.96 -10.57 -0.05
C CYS A 85 11.56 -10.24 -0.59
N PHE A 86 11.27 -8.95 -0.78
CA PHE A 86 10.00 -8.44 -1.26
C PHE A 86 10.15 -7.98 -2.70
N ASP A 87 9.12 -8.21 -3.50
CA ASP A 87 8.94 -7.43 -4.73
C ASP A 87 8.53 -6.02 -4.30
N ALA A 88 9.37 -5.06 -4.65
CA ALA A 88 9.21 -3.66 -4.32
C ALA A 88 9.00 -2.84 -5.59
N ARG A 89 8.24 -1.75 -5.47
CA ARG A 89 7.88 -0.87 -6.58
C ARG A 89 7.97 0.57 -6.09
N LEU A 90 8.67 1.42 -6.82
CA LEU A 90 8.62 2.87 -6.68
C LEU A 90 7.63 3.38 -7.72
N SER A 91 6.60 4.08 -7.26
CA SER A 91 5.67 4.81 -8.10
C SER A 91 5.81 6.32 -7.87
N THR A 92 5.09 7.11 -8.65
CA THR A 92 5.11 8.58 -8.55
C THR A 92 4.61 9.10 -7.20
N GLU A 93 3.92 8.28 -6.41
CA GLU A 93 3.36 8.70 -5.12
C GLU A 93 3.80 7.85 -3.92
N ALA A 94 4.26 6.60 -4.12
CA ALA A 94 4.72 5.76 -3.01
C ALA A 94 5.91 4.84 -3.35
N LEU A 95 6.64 4.46 -2.31
CA LEU A 95 7.44 3.23 -2.28
C LEU A 95 6.58 2.11 -1.67
N ILE A 96 6.42 1.02 -2.40
CA ILE A 96 5.64 -0.16 -2.00
C ILE A 96 6.58 -1.35 -1.84
N TRP A 97 6.45 -2.11 -0.73
CA TRP A 97 7.15 -3.37 -0.53
C TRP A 97 6.33 -4.34 0.32
N GLY A 98 6.12 -5.57 -0.17
CA GLY A 98 5.26 -6.53 0.50
C GLY A 98 3.86 -5.94 0.74
N SER A 99 3.42 -5.89 2.00
CA SER A 99 2.15 -5.27 2.42
C SER A 99 2.28 -3.83 2.95
N ASN A 100 3.45 -3.19 2.76
CA ASN A 100 3.73 -1.86 3.26
C ASN A 100 3.74 -0.83 2.13
N ILE A 101 3.28 0.38 2.46
CA ILE A 101 3.26 1.53 1.56
C ILE A 101 3.86 2.71 2.35
N LEU A 102 4.88 3.34 1.78
CA LEU A 102 5.43 4.61 2.27
C LEU A 102 5.22 5.66 1.19
N LYS A 103 4.44 6.69 1.50
CA LYS A 103 4.21 7.76 0.54
C LYS A 103 5.48 8.58 0.34
N LEU A 104 5.69 9.07 -0.88
CA LEU A 104 6.83 9.92 -1.20
C LEU A 104 6.81 11.23 -0.38
N GLU A 105 5.63 11.75 -0.05
CA GLU A 105 5.48 12.95 0.82
C GLU A 105 6.06 12.77 2.22
N ASP A 106 6.16 11.52 2.70
CA ASP A 106 6.70 11.20 4.01
C ASP A 106 8.22 10.95 3.96
N ILE A 107 8.82 10.81 2.77
CA ILE A 107 10.27 10.57 2.60
C ILE A 107 11.01 11.91 2.70
N VAL A 108 11.92 12.01 3.66
CA VAL A 108 12.75 13.19 3.89
C VAL A 108 14.01 13.14 3.03
N SER A 109 14.67 11.99 3.00
CA SER A 109 15.90 11.80 2.22
C SER A 109 16.20 10.33 1.99
N VAL A 110 17.05 10.05 1.00
CA VAL A 110 17.60 8.72 0.75
C VAL A 110 19.12 8.81 0.85
N SER A 111 19.72 8.03 1.75
CA SER A 111 21.17 7.95 1.88
C SER A 111 21.73 6.69 1.24
N TYR A 112 22.84 6.85 0.53
CA TYR A 112 23.52 5.79 -0.20
C TYR A 112 25.01 6.04 -0.20
N ASN A 113 25.79 4.99 0.07
CA ASN A 113 27.24 5.02 -0.05
C ASN A 113 27.64 4.20 -1.27
N SER A 114 28.37 4.82 -2.19
CA SER A 114 28.82 4.22 -3.44
C SER A 114 29.50 2.86 -3.22
N GLY A 115 29.08 1.86 -3.99
CA GLY A 115 29.62 0.50 -3.92
C GLY A 115 28.92 -0.42 -2.92
N LEU A 116 28.02 0.09 -2.08
CA LEU A 116 27.22 -0.75 -1.19
C LEU A 116 25.96 -1.28 -1.88
N ARG A 117 25.47 -2.44 -1.41
CA ARG A 117 24.21 -3.04 -1.86
C ARG A 117 22.98 -2.51 -1.13
N TYR A 118 23.17 -1.58 -0.19
CA TYR A 118 22.10 -1.08 0.63
C TYR A 118 22.02 0.44 0.57
N PHE A 119 20.82 0.94 0.78
CA PHE A 119 20.49 2.35 0.93
C PHE A 119 19.50 2.49 2.09
N THR A 120 19.42 3.69 2.66
CA THR A 120 18.49 3.98 3.75
C THR A 120 17.51 5.04 3.30
N VAL A 121 16.22 4.74 3.44
CA VAL A 121 15.14 5.72 3.26
C VAL A 121 14.83 6.31 4.63
N HIS A 122 15.06 7.61 4.76
CA HIS A 122 14.72 8.39 5.95
C HIS A 122 13.34 8.99 5.74
N ALA A 123 12.38 8.65 6.60
CA ALA A 123 11.00 9.10 6.48
C ALA A 123 10.43 9.59 7.80
N CYS A 124 9.42 10.45 7.72
CA CYS A 124 8.70 11.01 8.85
C CYS A 124 7.18 10.88 8.65
N PRO A 125 6.65 9.65 8.53
CA PRO A 125 5.23 9.43 8.31
C PRO A 125 4.39 10.07 9.42
N LEU A 126 3.26 10.63 9.02
CA LEU A 126 2.27 11.13 9.96
C LEU A 126 1.55 9.95 10.63
N GLU A 127 1.67 9.84 11.94
CA GLU A 127 0.91 8.83 12.67
C GLU A 127 -0.59 9.17 12.59
N LYS A 128 -1.34 8.37 11.82
CA LYS A 128 -2.81 8.42 11.85
C LYS A 128 -3.25 7.92 13.22
N ILE A 129 -3.67 8.85 14.08
CA ILE A 129 -4.32 8.51 15.34
C ILE A 129 -5.61 7.77 14.96
N SER A 130 -5.66 6.47 15.21
CA SER A 130 -6.86 5.67 14.99
C SER A 130 -7.98 6.20 15.87
N SER A 131 -9.11 6.48 15.24
CA SER A 131 -10.34 7.01 15.82
C SER A 131 -10.72 6.30 17.12
N GLY A 132 -10.94 7.09 18.18
CA GLY A 132 -11.37 6.55 19.46
C GLY A 132 -11.60 7.62 20.51
N LEU A 133 -10.54 8.16 21.14
CA LEU A 133 -10.68 8.84 22.43
C LEU A 133 -9.64 9.96 22.75
N SER A 134 -8.95 10.57 21.77
CA SER A 134 -7.96 11.63 22.08
C SER A 134 -8.05 12.87 21.18
N CYS A 135 -8.90 13.83 21.56
CA CYS A 135 -9.09 15.11 20.87
C CYS A 135 -8.08 16.22 21.25
N PHE A 136 -6.96 15.91 21.93
CA PHE A 136 -6.00 16.92 22.41
C PHE A 136 -4.52 16.64 22.11
N MET A 137 -4.20 15.60 21.33
CA MET A 137 -2.81 15.26 21.02
C MET A 137 -2.39 15.86 19.68
N LYS A 138 -1.28 16.63 19.69
CA LYS A 138 -0.66 17.15 18.46
C LYS A 138 -0.30 15.99 17.53
N PRO A 139 -0.43 16.16 16.20
CA PRO A 139 0.01 15.14 15.25
C PRO A 139 1.48 14.82 15.53
N ARG A 140 1.78 13.55 15.81
CA ARG A 140 3.15 13.08 15.99
C ARG A 140 3.67 12.58 14.67
N ARG A 141 4.80 13.13 14.23
CA ARG A 141 5.60 12.56 13.15
C ARG A 141 6.66 11.69 13.82
N THR A 142 6.70 10.42 13.44
CA THR A 142 7.72 9.50 13.93
C THR A 142 8.77 9.35 12.85
N GLN A 143 10.00 9.79 13.14
CA GLN A 143 11.12 9.56 12.22
C GLN A 143 11.45 8.07 12.18
N THR A 144 11.49 7.50 10.98
CA THR A 144 11.81 6.10 10.71
C THR A 144 12.88 6.02 9.63
N ASP A 145 13.92 5.23 9.92
CA ASP A 145 14.96 4.88 8.96
C ASP A 145 14.73 3.44 8.49
N LEU A 146 14.51 3.26 7.19
CA LEU A 146 14.28 1.97 6.55
C LEU A 146 15.50 1.62 5.69
N LYS A 147 16.28 0.63 6.13
CA LYS A 147 17.46 0.18 5.41
C LYS A 147 17.11 -0.97 4.47
N PHE A 148 17.19 -0.73 3.17
CA PHE A 148 16.89 -1.73 2.15
C PHE A 148 18.18 -2.28 1.54
N VAL A 149 18.24 -3.59 1.36
CA VAL A 149 19.32 -4.33 0.71
C VAL A 149 18.82 -4.82 -0.64
N SER A 150 19.52 -4.44 -1.69
CA SER A 150 19.29 -4.87 -3.07
C SER A 150 20.18 -6.06 -3.45
N SER A 151 19.97 -6.66 -4.62
CA SER A 151 20.75 -7.85 -5.01
C SER A 151 22.21 -7.50 -5.38
N SER A 152 22.44 -6.29 -5.88
CA SER A 152 23.77 -5.78 -6.25
C SER A 152 23.94 -4.28 -5.98
N PRO A 153 25.19 -3.76 -5.94
CA PRO A 153 25.41 -2.33 -5.76
C PRO A 153 24.84 -1.49 -6.90
N HIS A 154 24.88 -2.02 -8.12
CA HIS A 154 24.29 -1.38 -9.29
C HIS A 154 22.77 -1.21 -9.13
N GLU A 155 22.08 -2.22 -8.58
CA GLU A 155 20.66 -2.11 -8.34
C GLU A 155 20.31 -1.15 -7.20
N ALA A 156 21.10 -1.13 -6.12
CA ALA A 156 20.95 -0.13 -5.07
C ALA A 156 21.11 1.29 -5.65
N PHE A 157 22.06 1.48 -6.55
CA PHE A 157 22.23 2.74 -7.27
C PHE A 157 21.02 3.07 -8.16
N ARG A 158 20.46 2.11 -8.90
CA ARG A 158 19.23 2.34 -9.70
C ARG A 158 18.06 2.79 -8.83
N TRP A 159 17.82 2.12 -7.70
CA TRP A 159 16.80 2.54 -6.73
C TRP A 159 16.99 3.99 -6.29
N VAL A 160 18.21 4.36 -5.87
CA VAL A 160 18.53 5.71 -5.39
C VAL A 160 18.39 6.74 -6.51
N ASN A 161 18.80 6.42 -7.73
CA ASN A 161 18.61 7.31 -8.89
C ASN A 161 17.13 7.52 -9.18
N SER A 162 16.31 6.48 -9.14
CA SER A 162 14.87 6.61 -9.34
C SER A 162 14.20 7.49 -8.29
N PHE A 163 14.68 7.51 -7.05
CA PHE A 163 14.23 8.50 -6.05
C PHE A 163 14.65 9.93 -6.40
N ALA A 164 15.89 10.12 -6.87
CA ALA A 164 16.39 11.44 -7.26
C ALA A 164 15.65 12.02 -8.48
N ASP A 165 15.27 11.16 -9.43
CA ASP A 165 14.49 11.54 -10.61
C ASP A 165 13.10 12.07 -10.22
N GLN A 166 12.50 11.55 -9.13
CA GLN A 166 11.22 12.04 -8.62
C GLN A 166 11.31 13.44 -7.99
N GLN A 167 12.42 13.75 -7.32
CA GLN A 167 12.59 15.06 -6.69
C GLN A 167 12.95 16.16 -7.69
N SER A 168 13.46 15.80 -8.87
CA SER A 168 13.94 16.74 -9.90
C SER A 168 12.84 17.20 -10.88
N GLY A 169 11.60 16.72 -10.72
CA GLY A 169 10.47 16.99 -11.63
C GLY A 169 9.51 18.11 -11.20
N THR A 170 9.69 18.73 -10.03
CA THR A 170 8.83 19.83 -9.56
C THR A 170 9.27 21.14 -10.22
N HIS A 171 8.96 21.30 -11.50
CA HIS A 171 9.10 22.55 -12.23
C HIS A 171 7.87 23.43 -12.00
N ILE A 172 8.08 24.57 -11.35
CA ILE A 172 7.24 25.77 -11.46
C ILE A 172 7.37 26.38 -12.86
#